data_AF-A0A218WZ02-F1
#
_entry.id   AF-A0A218WZ02-F1
#
_cell.length_a   1.000
_cell.length_b   1.000
_cell.length_c   1.000
_cell.angle_alpha   90.00
_cell.angle_beta   90.00
_cell.angle_gamma   90.00
#
_symmetry.space_group_name_H-M   'P 1'
#
loop_
_entity.id
_entity.type
_entity.pdbx_description
1 polymer ?
#
loop_
_entity_poly.entity_id
_entity_poly.type
_entity_poly.pdbx_seq_one_letter_code
_entity_poly.pdbx_strand_id
1 'polypeptide(L)'
;MADPFKPLKMASVNLSHRLPDLPGIYTDEQVEAWQDVVDAVHAKGGIIFSQLWHAGRASHRDLPGIYTDEQVEAWQDVVDAVHAKGGIIFSQLWHAGRASHRVYQPDGKAPVSSTSKAISENWKVIMPDRSQELSHRQPRALETSEISQVVEDFRQAAVNAIQAGFDGIEIHGAHGYLIDQFLKDMVNDREDEYGGTVENRCRFLTEVVRAVAEAIGTDHVAPRFMASENSKRTTVEEAQLISFLRNAYEGRYVCSGGFTRESGMEALENGVADIIGYGRLFISNPDLVYRFKTNAPLNPYNRETFYTNDPVIGYTDYTSLKSQAENAIMLGATGN
;
A
#
# COMPACT_ATOMS: atom_id res chain seq x y z
N MET A 1 18.94 -17.47 -24.29
CA MET A 1 17.75 -16.94 -23.61
C MET A 1 17.53 -17.79 -22.38
N ALA A 2 17.41 -17.19 -21.21
CA ALA A 2 17.27 -17.92 -19.96
C ALA A 2 15.79 -18.22 -19.70
N ASP A 3 15.48 -19.48 -19.43
CA ASP A 3 14.14 -19.99 -19.15
C ASP A 3 13.63 -19.47 -17.78
N PRO A 4 12.51 -18.71 -17.75
CA PRO A 4 11.99 -18.08 -16.52
C PRO A 4 11.46 -19.07 -15.48
N PHE A 5 11.21 -20.32 -15.87
CA PHE A 5 10.75 -21.39 -14.99
C PHE A 5 11.88 -22.20 -14.36
N LYS A 6 13.15 -21.85 -14.64
CA LYS A 6 14.29 -22.52 -14.01
C LYS A 6 14.64 -21.92 -12.65
N PRO A 7 14.95 -22.77 -11.65
CA PRO A 7 15.37 -22.32 -10.33
C PRO A 7 16.55 -21.34 -10.38
N LEU A 8 16.50 -20.30 -9.56
CA LEU A 8 17.57 -19.32 -9.39
C LEU A 8 18.06 -19.34 -7.95
N LYS A 9 19.36 -19.51 -7.76
CA LYS A 9 19.98 -19.40 -6.43
C LYS A 9 20.32 -17.94 -6.17
N MET A 10 19.50 -17.26 -5.36
CA MET A 10 19.81 -15.93 -4.82
C MET A 10 20.41 -16.09 -3.43
N ALA A 11 21.73 -15.90 -3.34
CA ALA A 11 22.50 -16.04 -2.10
C ALA A 11 22.27 -17.41 -1.40
N SER A 12 21.64 -17.43 -0.23
CA SER A 12 21.32 -18.65 0.54
C SER A 12 19.95 -19.26 0.23
N VAL A 13 19.15 -18.64 -0.65
CA VAL A 13 17.80 -19.08 -1.00
C VAL A 13 17.79 -19.67 -2.41
N ASN A 14 17.20 -20.86 -2.54
CA ASN A 14 16.88 -21.44 -3.84
C ASN A 14 15.45 -21.05 -4.20
N LEU A 15 15.29 -20.17 -5.20
CA LEU A 15 13.99 -19.85 -5.78
C LEU A 15 13.65 -20.95 -6.80
N SER A 16 12.44 -21.51 -6.75
CA SER A 16 11.99 -22.54 -7.70
C SER A 16 11.71 -21.98 -9.11
N HIS A 17 11.51 -20.67 -9.22
CA HIS A 17 11.33 -19.90 -10.46
C HIS A 17 11.78 -18.46 -10.26
N ARG A 18 11.85 -17.68 -11.33
CA ARG A 18 12.43 -16.32 -11.33
C ARG A 18 11.45 -15.18 -10.98
N LEU A 19 10.20 -15.49 -10.66
CA LEU A 19 9.17 -14.51 -10.30
C LEU A 19 9.16 -14.23 -8.78
N PRO A 20 9.10 -12.95 -8.33
CA PRO A 20 9.01 -12.60 -6.92
C PRO A 20 7.60 -12.84 -6.33
N ASP A 21 7.52 -13.48 -5.16
CA ASP A 21 6.29 -13.65 -4.39
C ASP A 21 5.90 -12.32 -3.71
N LEU A 22 4.97 -11.58 -4.32
CA LEU A 22 4.38 -10.34 -3.79
C LEU A 22 2.84 -10.35 -3.90
N PRO A 23 2.11 -9.73 -2.96
CA PRO A 23 0.67 -9.59 -3.04
C PRO A 23 0.24 -8.51 -4.07
N GLY A 24 -0.77 -8.83 -4.89
CA GLY A 24 -1.21 -8.22 -6.15
C GLY A 24 -0.87 -9.03 -7.43
N ILE A 25 -1.78 -9.92 -7.88
CA ILE A 25 -1.98 -10.47 -9.26
C ILE A 25 -0.93 -11.46 -9.81
N TYR A 26 -1.14 -12.80 -9.84
CA TYR A 26 -0.21 -13.73 -10.55
C TYR A 26 -0.78 -15.10 -11.04
N THR A 27 -1.71 -15.10 -11.99
CA THR A 27 -1.77 -16.14 -13.05
C THR A 27 -2.14 -15.50 -14.38
N ASP A 28 -1.79 -16.12 -15.51
CA ASP A 28 -2.22 -15.65 -16.85
C ASP A 28 -3.76 -15.54 -16.93
N GLU A 29 -4.48 -16.44 -16.26
CA GLU A 29 -5.94 -16.39 -16.08
C GLU A 29 -6.42 -15.17 -15.28
N GLN A 30 -5.73 -14.79 -14.20
CA GLN A 30 -6.05 -13.59 -13.42
C GLN A 30 -5.68 -12.33 -14.20
N VAL A 31 -4.67 -12.43 -15.07
CA VAL A 31 -4.28 -11.35 -15.94
C VAL A 31 -5.40 -11.09 -16.95
N GLU A 32 -5.87 -12.10 -17.66
CA GLU A 32 -7.03 -12.01 -18.56
C GLU A 32 -8.31 -11.57 -17.83
N ALA A 33 -8.59 -12.09 -16.62
CA ALA A 33 -9.76 -11.71 -15.85
C ALA A 33 -9.76 -10.23 -15.41
N TRP A 34 -8.58 -9.65 -15.19
CA TRP A 34 -8.43 -8.25 -14.81
C TRP A 34 -8.53 -7.30 -16.02
N GLN A 35 -8.12 -7.74 -17.21
CA GLN A 35 -8.20 -6.97 -18.46
C GLN A 35 -9.64 -6.48 -18.72
N ASP A 36 -10.61 -7.39 -18.65
CA ASP A 36 -12.03 -7.06 -18.82
C ASP A 36 -12.53 -6.02 -17.79
N VAL A 37 -12.01 -6.06 -16.57
CA VAL A 37 -12.39 -5.17 -15.46
C VAL A 37 -11.78 -3.78 -15.64
N VAL A 38 -10.49 -3.71 -15.97
CA VAL A 38 -9.78 -2.44 -16.16
C VAL A 38 -10.28 -1.74 -17.41
N ASP A 39 -10.49 -2.47 -18.52
CA ASP A 39 -11.10 -1.92 -19.75
C ASP A 39 -12.49 -1.34 -19.47
N ALA A 40 -13.30 -2.00 -18.63
CA ALA A 40 -14.63 -1.52 -18.24
C ALA A 40 -14.61 -0.33 -17.28
N VAL A 41 -13.58 -0.19 -16.43
CA VAL A 41 -13.37 0.95 -15.52
C VAL A 41 -12.90 2.17 -16.32
N HIS A 42 -12.00 1.96 -17.28
CA HIS A 42 -11.37 3.02 -18.06
C HIS A 42 -12.27 3.56 -19.18
N ALA A 43 -13.10 2.70 -19.79
CA ALA A 43 -14.16 3.12 -20.72
C ALA A 43 -15.20 4.08 -20.09
N LYS A 44 -15.13 4.29 -18.77
CA LYS A 44 -16.03 5.17 -18.00
C LYS A 44 -15.33 6.26 -17.19
N GLY A 45 -14.01 6.42 -17.35
CA GLY A 45 -13.24 7.46 -16.65
C GLY A 45 -12.96 7.19 -15.17
N GLY A 46 -13.01 5.93 -14.73
CA GLY A 46 -12.57 5.55 -13.37
C GLY A 46 -11.05 5.36 -13.29
N ILE A 47 -10.46 5.69 -12.14
CA ILE A 47 -9.04 5.49 -11.81
C ILE A 47 -8.95 4.36 -10.77
N ILE A 48 -8.11 3.35 -11.01
CA ILE A 48 -7.82 2.30 -10.03
C ILE A 48 -6.65 2.75 -9.15
N PHE A 49 -6.76 2.54 -7.85
CA PHE A 49 -5.69 2.83 -6.88
C PHE A 49 -5.24 1.50 -6.27
N SER A 50 -4.12 0.94 -6.74
CA SER A 50 -3.50 -0.22 -6.09
C SER A 50 -2.57 0.28 -4.98
N GLN A 51 -2.72 -0.25 -3.78
CA GLN A 51 -1.77 -0.01 -2.69
C GLN A 51 -0.58 -0.96 -2.87
N LEU A 52 0.48 -0.50 -3.53
CA LEU A 52 1.72 -1.27 -3.68
C LEU A 52 2.81 -0.73 -2.76
N TRP A 53 3.57 -1.63 -2.14
CA TRP A 53 4.32 -1.34 -0.91
C TRP A 53 5.80 -1.00 -1.19
N HIS A 54 6.28 0.09 -0.58
CA HIS A 54 7.63 0.34 -0.01
C HIS A 54 8.61 1.31 -0.74
N ALA A 55 9.35 2.09 0.07
CA ALA A 55 10.49 2.95 -0.30
C ALA A 55 11.65 2.80 0.70
N GLY A 56 12.28 1.61 0.74
CA GLY A 56 13.52 1.31 1.51
C GLY A 56 13.40 1.33 3.05
N ARG A 57 14.35 0.80 3.84
CA ARG A 57 14.90 -0.56 3.90
C ARG A 57 14.25 -1.31 5.08
N ALA A 58 13.67 -2.46 4.78
CA ALA A 58 13.36 -3.58 5.67
C ALA A 58 12.34 -3.40 6.83
N SER A 59 11.17 -3.96 6.59
CA SER A 59 10.08 -4.14 7.55
C SER A 59 9.67 -5.61 7.73
N HIS A 60 9.92 -6.46 6.73
CA HIS A 60 9.71 -7.91 6.74
C HIS A 60 10.55 -8.57 5.62
N ARG A 61 10.80 -9.88 5.70
CA ARG A 61 11.63 -10.62 4.71
C ARG A 61 11.00 -10.67 3.30
N ASP A 62 9.68 -10.74 3.25
CA ASP A 62 8.91 -11.10 2.05
C ASP A 62 8.17 -9.89 1.44
N LEU A 63 8.55 -8.67 1.82
CA LEU A 63 7.94 -7.44 1.29
C LEU A 63 8.75 -6.87 0.13
N PRO A 64 8.11 -6.22 -0.85
CA PRO A 64 8.82 -5.65 -1.99
C PRO A 64 9.71 -4.48 -1.58
N GLY A 65 10.69 -4.17 -2.42
CA GLY A 65 11.43 -2.91 -2.37
C GLY A 65 11.45 -2.22 -3.73
N ILE A 66 12.02 -1.01 -3.76
CA ILE A 66 12.25 -0.22 -4.97
C ILE A 66 13.56 0.59 -4.85
N TYR A 67 14.61 -0.05 -4.32
CA TYR A 67 15.89 0.59 -4.02
C TYR A 67 17.09 -0.10 -4.66
N THR A 68 16.86 -1.16 -5.46
CA THR A 68 17.88 -1.78 -6.32
C THR A 68 17.38 -1.86 -7.75
N ASP A 69 18.30 -1.95 -8.71
CA ASP A 69 17.97 -2.05 -10.14
C ASP A 69 17.15 -3.32 -10.43
N GLU A 70 17.47 -4.44 -9.76
CA GLU A 70 16.71 -5.69 -9.92
C GLU A 70 15.26 -5.57 -9.45
N GLN A 71 15.01 -4.75 -8.41
CA GLN A 71 13.66 -4.46 -7.95
C GLN A 71 12.92 -3.57 -8.94
N VAL A 72 13.59 -2.56 -9.51
CA VAL A 72 13.02 -1.70 -10.56
C VAL A 72 12.59 -2.54 -11.76
N GLU A 73 13.48 -3.40 -12.26
CA GLU A 73 13.19 -4.31 -13.38
C GLU A 73 12.02 -5.25 -13.06
N ALA A 74 11.98 -5.85 -11.87
CA ALA A 74 10.88 -6.72 -11.47
C ALA A 74 9.52 -5.99 -11.39
N TRP A 75 9.53 -4.72 -11.02
CA TRP A 75 8.30 -3.91 -11.00
C TRP A 75 7.81 -3.53 -12.39
N GLN A 76 8.71 -3.42 -13.38
CA GLN A 76 8.32 -3.13 -14.77
C GLN A 76 7.35 -4.19 -15.30
N ASP A 77 7.62 -5.47 -15.07
CA ASP A 77 6.73 -6.56 -15.50
C ASP A 77 5.31 -6.40 -14.93
N VAL A 78 5.19 -5.95 -13.68
CA VAL A 78 3.91 -5.74 -13.00
C VAL A 78 3.18 -4.51 -13.55
N VAL A 79 3.91 -3.41 -13.71
CA VAL A 79 3.37 -2.16 -14.26
C VAL A 79 2.90 -2.40 -15.69
N ASP A 80 3.72 -3.04 -16.53
CA ASP A 80 3.38 -3.38 -17.91
C ASP A 80 2.14 -4.26 -17.98
N ALA A 81 1.99 -5.25 -17.09
CA ALA A 81 0.80 -6.09 -17.02
C ALA A 81 -0.47 -5.31 -16.60
N VAL A 82 -0.34 -4.24 -15.81
CA VAL A 82 -1.45 -3.34 -15.48
C VAL A 82 -1.75 -2.38 -16.63
N HIS A 83 -0.74 -1.80 -17.25
CA HIS A 83 -0.87 -0.87 -18.39
C HIS A 83 -1.39 -1.56 -19.65
N ALA A 84 -1.03 -2.82 -19.90
CA ALA A 84 -1.61 -3.65 -20.97
C ALA A 84 -3.12 -3.77 -20.83
N LYS A 85 -3.62 -3.64 -19.59
CA LYS A 85 -5.05 -3.63 -19.25
C LYS A 85 -5.72 -2.29 -19.37
N GLY A 86 -4.97 -1.29 -19.82
CA GLY A 86 -5.32 0.11 -19.75
C GLY A 86 -5.05 0.74 -18.39
N GLY A 87 -4.74 -0.04 -17.35
CA GLY A 87 -4.76 0.32 -15.92
C GLY A 87 -3.84 1.47 -15.53
N ILE A 88 -4.15 2.10 -14.40
CA ILE A 88 -3.29 3.10 -13.75
C ILE A 88 -2.82 2.52 -12.42
N ILE A 89 -1.54 2.73 -12.09
CA ILE A 89 -0.91 2.16 -10.92
C ILE A 89 0.06 3.14 -10.26
N PHE A 90 -0.11 3.30 -8.94
CA PHE A 90 0.74 4.15 -8.11
C PHE A 90 1.53 3.27 -7.12
N SER A 91 2.79 3.60 -6.88
CA SER A 91 3.61 2.94 -5.85
C SER A 91 3.51 3.68 -4.53
N GLN A 92 3.06 3.03 -3.46
CA GLN A 92 3.05 3.62 -2.12
C GLN A 92 4.44 3.49 -1.47
N LEU A 93 5.14 4.62 -1.39
CA LEU A 93 6.44 4.75 -0.74
C LEU A 93 6.27 4.73 0.78
N TRP A 94 6.94 3.80 1.43
CA TRP A 94 6.75 3.49 2.84
C TRP A 94 8.06 3.21 3.57
N HIS A 95 8.15 3.68 4.82
CA HIS A 95 9.22 3.38 5.77
C HIS A 95 8.62 3.03 7.14
N ALA A 96 8.89 1.82 7.66
CA ALA A 96 8.21 1.30 8.86
C ALA A 96 8.56 2.05 10.16
N GLY A 97 9.74 2.66 10.22
CA GLY A 97 10.23 3.33 11.42
C GLY A 97 10.36 2.34 12.58
N ARG A 98 9.82 2.67 13.76
CA ARG A 98 9.85 1.75 14.93
C ARG A 98 8.95 0.53 14.83
N ALA A 99 8.09 0.41 13.82
CA ALA A 99 7.28 -0.77 13.55
C ALA A 99 8.10 -1.82 12.75
N SER A 100 9.31 -2.14 13.23
CA SER A 100 10.23 -3.09 12.60
C SER A 100 11.03 -3.83 13.68
N HIS A 101 11.94 -4.70 13.26
CA HIS A 101 12.78 -5.50 14.13
C HIS A 101 14.21 -5.59 13.61
N ARG A 102 15.18 -5.77 14.51
CA ARG A 102 16.61 -5.83 14.18
C ARG A 102 16.95 -6.90 13.14
N VAL A 103 16.21 -8.00 13.13
CA VAL A 103 16.38 -9.09 12.16
C VAL A 103 16.16 -8.65 10.71
N TYR A 104 15.36 -7.60 10.51
CA TYR A 104 15.12 -7.02 9.20
C TYR A 104 16.11 -5.90 8.90
N GLN A 105 16.69 -5.25 9.90
CA GLN A 105 17.59 -4.13 9.69
C GLN A 105 18.96 -4.59 9.13
N PRO A 106 19.57 -3.80 8.22
CA PRO A 106 20.94 -4.02 7.81
C PRO A 106 21.88 -4.11 9.02
N ASP A 107 22.77 -5.10 9.00
CA ASP A 107 23.75 -5.36 10.06
C ASP A 107 23.15 -5.57 11.47
N GLY A 108 21.86 -5.89 11.59
CA GLY A 108 21.20 -6.09 12.90
C GLY A 108 21.01 -4.79 13.70
N LYS A 109 21.08 -3.62 13.04
CA LYS A 109 20.91 -2.31 13.67
C LYS A 109 19.52 -2.16 14.28
N ALA A 110 19.38 -1.21 15.21
CA ALA A 110 18.07 -0.86 15.76
C ALA A 110 17.22 -0.22 14.65
N PRO A 111 15.90 -0.52 14.57
CA PRO A 111 14.97 0.28 13.79
C PRO A 111 15.06 1.76 14.16
N VAL A 112 14.81 2.65 13.21
CA VAL A 112 14.89 4.11 13.44
C VAL A 112 13.50 4.73 13.61
N SER A 113 13.40 5.85 14.32
CA SER A 113 12.13 6.56 14.54
C SER A 113 12.36 8.02 14.93
N SER A 114 11.28 8.79 15.14
CA SER A 114 11.32 10.09 15.81
C SER A 114 11.70 9.97 17.29
N THR A 115 11.50 8.78 17.89
CA THR A 115 11.69 8.52 19.32
C THR A 115 12.53 7.26 19.59
N SER A 116 13.07 7.13 20.80
CA SER A 116 13.71 5.90 21.30
C SER A 116 12.74 4.97 22.04
N LYS A 117 11.47 5.38 22.20
CA LYS A 117 10.42 4.59 22.87
C LYS A 117 9.93 3.45 21.99
N ALA A 118 9.91 2.24 22.55
CA ALA A 118 9.38 1.05 21.89
C ALA A 118 7.88 1.20 21.53
N ILE A 119 7.47 0.47 20.49
CA ILE A 119 6.05 0.30 20.16
C ILE A 119 5.36 -0.55 21.23
N SER A 120 4.04 -0.40 21.37
CA SER A 120 3.21 -1.18 22.31
C SER A 120 3.46 -2.69 22.19
N GLU A 121 3.43 -3.39 23.32
CA GLU A 121 3.53 -4.86 23.38
C GLU A 121 2.43 -5.58 22.58
N ASN A 122 1.29 -4.91 22.37
CA ASN A 122 0.18 -5.43 21.57
C ASN A 122 0.50 -5.54 20.07
N TRP A 123 1.47 -4.76 19.58
CA TRP A 123 1.96 -4.92 18.22
C TRP A 123 2.89 -6.12 18.16
N LYS A 124 2.81 -6.94 17.10
CA LYS A 124 3.61 -8.17 16.98
C LYS A 124 4.37 -8.17 15.67
N VAL A 125 5.67 -8.43 15.76
CA VAL A 125 6.52 -8.71 14.60
C VAL A 125 6.36 -10.17 14.26
N ILE A 126 6.09 -10.47 12.99
CA ILE A 126 6.28 -11.82 12.46
C ILE A 126 7.76 -11.97 12.15
N MET A 127 8.41 -12.95 12.77
CA MET A 127 9.83 -13.24 12.59
C MET A 127 10.07 -14.08 11.32
N PRO A 128 11.31 -14.19 10.80
CA PRO A 128 11.59 -15.01 9.63
C PRO A 128 11.21 -16.49 9.77
N ASP A 129 11.21 -17.01 11.00
CA ASP A 129 10.76 -18.37 11.34
C ASP A 129 9.25 -18.48 11.61
N ARG A 130 8.50 -17.40 11.37
CA ARG A 130 7.06 -17.22 11.60
C ARG A 130 6.64 -17.22 13.07
N SER A 131 7.58 -17.20 14.00
CA SER A 131 7.28 -16.94 15.40
C SER A 131 6.83 -15.48 15.59
N GLN A 132 6.06 -15.24 16.66
CA GLN A 132 5.74 -13.89 17.10
C GLN A 132 6.68 -13.55 18.25
N GLU A 133 7.61 -12.63 18.03
CA GLU A 133 8.56 -12.23 19.06
C GLU A 133 8.22 -10.86 19.67
N LEU A 134 8.36 -10.78 21.00
CA LEU A 134 8.14 -9.57 21.79
C LEU A 134 9.44 -8.81 22.12
N SER A 135 10.59 -9.47 21.95
CA SER A 135 11.90 -8.98 22.38
C SER A 135 12.58 -8.10 21.30
N HIS A 136 13.62 -7.33 21.68
CA HIS A 136 14.47 -6.52 20.77
C HIS A 136 13.80 -5.44 19.88
N ARG A 137 12.71 -4.84 20.35
CA ARG A 137 11.91 -3.80 19.64
C ARG A 137 12.38 -2.36 19.82
N GLN A 138 13.40 -2.11 20.62
CA GLN A 138 13.75 -0.73 20.98
C GLN A 138 14.31 0.00 19.74
N PRO A 139 13.62 1.05 19.26
CA PRO A 139 14.13 1.84 18.16
C PRO A 139 15.21 2.80 18.67
N ARG A 140 15.95 3.36 17.72
CA ARG A 140 16.84 4.50 17.93
C ARG A 140 16.16 5.75 17.35
N ALA A 141 16.15 6.84 18.11
CA ALA A 141 15.76 8.13 17.56
C ALA A 141 16.78 8.55 16.49
N LEU A 142 16.31 8.98 15.33
CA LEU A 142 17.17 9.56 14.29
C LEU A 142 17.89 10.78 14.84
N GLU A 143 19.18 10.90 14.56
CA GLU A 143 19.90 12.15 14.72
C GLU A 143 19.39 13.16 13.68
N THR A 144 19.42 14.46 14.01
CA THR A 144 18.92 15.51 13.13
C THR A 144 19.60 15.47 11.76
N SER A 145 20.91 15.17 11.73
CA SER A 145 21.71 15.02 10.51
C SER A 145 21.28 13.84 9.63
N GLU A 146 20.75 12.77 10.21
CA GLU A 146 20.35 11.55 9.47
C GLU A 146 19.04 11.73 8.70
N ILE A 147 18.20 12.69 9.09
CA ILE A 147 16.87 12.89 8.49
C ILE A 147 16.99 13.24 7.00
N SER A 148 17.98 14.04 6.63
CA SER A 148 18.24 14.39 5.22
C SER A 148 18.51 13.18 4.33
N GLN A 149 19.18 12.15 4.85
CA GLN A 149 19.40 10.91 4.11
C GLN A 149 18.10 10.12 3.93
N VAL A 150 17.23 10.11 4.94
CA VAL A 150 15.92 9.44 4.83
C VAL A 150 15.04 10.15 3.78
N VAL A 151 15.07 11.48 3.73
CA VAL A 151 14.40 12.26 2.67
C VAL A 151 14.93 11.88 1.28
N GLU A 152 16.25 11.75 1.14
CA GLU A 152 16.88 11.31 -0.10
C GLU A 152 16.49 9.88 -0.48
N ASP A 153 16.35 8.96 0.48
CA ASP A 153 15.90 7.60 0.23
C ASP A 153 14.47 7.58 -0.35
N PHE A 154 13.55 8.41 0.17
CA PHE A 154 12.21 8.59 -0.41
C PHE A 154 12.27 9.17 -1.83
N ARG A 155 13.13 10.18 -2.05
CA ARG A 155 13.32 10.80 -3.36
C ARG A 155 13.81 9.78 -4.39
N GLN A 156 14.84 9.00 -4.05
CA GLN A 156 15.40 8.00 -4.94
C GLN A 156 14.41 6.87 -5.22
N ALA A 157 13.66 6.42 -4.21
CA ALA A 157 12.59 5.44 -4.40
C ALA A 157 11.49 5.93 -5.34
N ALA A 158 11.14 7.23 -5.30
CA ALA A 158 10.19 7.82 -6.23
C ALA A 158 10.72 7.82 -7.67
N VAL A 159 11.99 8.20 -7.87
CA VAL A 159 12.64 8.14 -9.20
C VAL A 159 12.65 6.71 -9.73
N ASN A 160 13.01 5.74 -8.88
CA ASN A 160 13.02 4.33 -9.23
C ASN A 160 11.61 3.83 -9.60
N ALA A 161 10.56 4.26 -8.89
CA ALA A 161 9.18 3.93 -9.23
C ALA A 161 8.78 4.48 -10.61
N ILE A 162 9.10 5.74 -10.92
CA ILE A 162 8.84 6.29 -12.25
C ILE A 162 9.65 5.56 -13.34
N GLN A 163 10.90 5.16 -13.05
CA GLN A 163 11.71 4.34 -13.96
C GLN A 163 11.10 2.93 -14.17
N ALA A 164 10.45 2.37 -13.15
CA ALA A 164 9.71 1.13 -13.28
C ALA A 164 8.37 1.29 -14.05
N GLY A 165 8.00 2.50 -14.43
CA GLY A 165 6.82 2.80 -15.24
C GLY A 165 5.56 3.18 -14.44
N PHE A 166 5.64 3.28 -13.10
CA PHE A 166 4.48 3.68 -12.31
C PHE A 166 3.96 5.06 -12.76
N ASP A 167 2.63 5.24 -12.75
CA ASP A 167 1.97 6.51 -13.11
C ASP A 167 2.18 7.60 -12.06
N GLY A 168 2.58 7.20 -10.86
CA GLY A 168 2.93 8.09 -9.77
C GLY A 168 3.20 7.31 -8.50
N ILE A 169 3.30 8.04 -7.39
CA ILE A 169 3.57 7.47 -6.08
C ILE A 169 2.62 8.01 -5.01
N GLU A 170 2.35 7.19 -3.99
CA GLU A 170 1.70 7.61 -2.75
C GLU A 170 2.71 7.70 -1.60
N ILE A 171 2.85 8.83 -0.92
CA ILE A 171 3.75 8.96 0.24
C ILE A 171 3.01 8.47 1.50
N HIS A 172 3.48 7.38 2.12
CA HIS A 172 2.81 6.80 3.27
C HIS A 172 3.10 7.55 4.59
N GLY A 173 2.26 8.53 4.91
CA GLY A 173 2.25 9.30 6.17
C GLY A 173 1.17 8.89 7.18
N ALA A 174 0.89 7.59 7.31
CA ALA A 174 -0.25 7.08 8.08
C ALA A 174 0.10 5.78 8.83
N HIS A 175 -0.88 5.24 9.58
CA HIS A 175 -0.84 3.90 10.21
C HIS A 175 0.32 3.66 11.20
N GLY A 176 0.86 4.72 11.81
CA GLY A 176 1.90 4.64 12.83
C GLY A 176 3.30 4.36 12.28
N TYR A 177 3.53 4.56 10.98
CA TYR A 177 4.84 4.39 10.32
C TYR A 177 5.68 5.66 10.38
N LEU A 178 6.91 5.65 9.82
CA LEU A 178 7.93 6.65 10.15
C LEU A 178 7.43 8.10 10.05
N ILE A 179 6.84 8.50 8.93
CA ILE A 179 6.30 9.85 8.75
C ILE A 179 5.23 10.15 9.81
N ASP A 180 4.30 9.22 10.06
CA ASP A 180 3.24 9.35 11.07
C ASP A 180 3.80 9.41 12.51
N GLN A 181 4.92 8.73 12.77
CA GLN A 181 5.67 8.79 14.03
C GLN A 181 6.27 10.19 14.25
N PHE A 182 6.58 10.95 13.20
CA PHE A 182 6.98 12.36 13.32
C PHE A 182 5.77 13.29 13.51
N LEU A 183 4.65 13.03 12.83
CA LEU A 183 3.46 13.90 12.88
C LEU A 183 2.78 13.94 14.27
N LYS A 184 2.77 12.81 14.98
CA LYS A 184 2.02 12.63 16.23
C LYS A 184 2.86 12.94 17.47
N ASP A 185 2.42 13.90 18.28
CA ASP A 185 3.06 14.30 19.55
C ASP A 185 3.04 13.21 20.63
N MET A 186 2.10 12.27 20.57
CA MET A 186 2.10 11.07 21.42
C MET A 186 3.28 10.13 21.14
N VAL A 187 3.97 10.31 20.01
CA VAL A 187 5.13 9.50 19.60
C VAL A 187 6.39 10.35 19.50
N ASN A 188 6.32 11.46 18.78
CA ASN A 188 7.43 12.37 18.55
C ASN A 188 7.72 13.20 19.81
N ASP A 189 8.73 12.78 20.55
CA ASP A 189 9.25 13.46 21.74
C ASP A 189 10.56 14.23 21.49
N ARG A 190 10.81 14.62 20.23
CA ARG A 190 12.00 15.39 19.87
C ARG A 190 11.90 16.83 20.35
N GLU A 191 13.05 17.40 20.69
CA GLU A 191 13.21 18.81 21.10
C GLU A 191 13.95 19.65 20.04
N ASP A 192 14.31 19.05 18.90
CA ASP A 192 14.94 19.73 17.78
C ASP A 192 13.91 20.29 16.78
N GLU A 193 14.37 20.74 15.61
CA GLU A 193 13.53 21.34 14.58
C GLU A 193 12.49 20.39 13.95
N TYR A 194 12.51 19.10 14.31
CA TYR A 194 11.56 18.09 13.86
C TYR A 194 10.56 17.65 14.95
N GLY A 195 10.55 18.31 16.12
CA GLY A 195 9.60 18.02 17.22
C GLY A 195 9.07 19.27 17.95
N GLY A 196 8.25 19.03 18.96
CA GLY A 196 7.57 20.10 19.70
C GLY A 196 6.32 20.63 18.96
N THR A 197 6.46 21.75 18.25
CA THR A 197 5.30 22.42 17.60
C THR A 197 4.74 21.63 16.43
N VAL A 198 3.51 21.95 16.00
CA VAL A 198 2.88 21.30 14.83
C VAL A 198 3.74 21.50 13.58
N GLU A 199 4.27 22.70 13.39
CA GLU A 199 5.12 23.05 12.24
C GLU A 199 6.38 22.19 12.18
N ASN A 200 7.07 22.01 13.32
CA ASN A 200 8.25 21.18 13.40
C ASN A 200 7.94 19.69 13.17
N ARG A 201 6.83 19.18 13.72
CA ARG A 201 6.39 17.80 13.49
C ARG A 201 6.01 17.53 12.02
N CYS A 202 5.47 18.54 11.34
CA CYS A 202 5.15 18.48 9.91
C CYS A 202 6.37 18.70 8.99
N ARG A 203 7.52 19.14 9.53
CA ARG A 203 8.72 19.47 8.74
C ARG A 203 9.21 18.28 7.93
N PHE A 204 9.40 17.13 8.57
CA PHE A 204 9.90 15.92 7.91
C PHE A 204 9.02 15.50 6.72
N LEU A 205 7.70 15.46 6.92
CA LEU A 205 6.76 15.19 5.83
C LEU A 205 6.89 16.21 4.69
N THR A 206 6.96 17.50 5.03
CA THR A 206 7.04 18.57 4.04
C THR A 206 8.31 18.47 3.20
N GLU A 207 9.42 18.10 3.82
CA GLU A 207 10.69 17.85 3.12
C GLU A 207 10.61 16.64 2.20
N VAL A 208 10.01 15.53 2.64
CA VAL A 208 9.77 14.35 1.78
C VAL A 208 8.90 14.71 0.58
N VAL A 209 7.75 15.36 0.81
CA VAL A 209 6.84 15.78 -0.28
C VAL A 209 7.55 16.69 -1.26
N ARG A 210 8.32 17.67 -0.77
CA ARG A 210 9.06 18.60 -1.63
C ARG A 210 10.12 17.88 -2.45
N ALA A 211 10.98 17.09 -1.82
CA ALA A 211 12.06 16.38 -2.52
C ALA A 211 11.51 15.44 -3.60
N VAL A 212 10.46 14.68 -3.28
CA VAL A 212 9.79 13.80 -4.25
C VAL A 212 9.15 14.60 -5.38
N ALA A 213 8.37 15.64 -5.07
CA ALA A 213 7.70 16.45 -6.09
C ALA A 213 8.68 17.18 -7.01
N GLU A 214 9.82 17.65 -6.49
CA GLU A 214 10.90 18.23 -7.29
C GLU A 214 11.55 17.20 -8.22
N ALA A 215 11.64 15.93 -7.80
CA ALA A 215 12.28 14.87 -8.57
C ALA A 215 11.39 14.29 -9.68
N ILE A 216 10.08 14.13 -9.43
CA ILE A 216 9.18 13.43 -10.36
C ILE A 216 8.00 14.27 -10.86
N GLY A 217 7.84 15.52 -10.39
CA GLY A 217 6.72 16.39 -10.72
C GLY A 217 5.52 16.22 -9.79
N THR A 218 4.80 17.32 -9.52
CA THR A 218 3.68 17.35 -8.56
C THR A 218 2.49 16.48 -8.96
N ASP A 219 2.28 16.27 -10.27
CA ASP A 219 1.14 15.51 -10.78
C ASP A 219 1.26 14.00 -10.50
N HIS A 220 2.46 13.55 -10.11
CA HIS A 220 2.78 12.15 -9.83
C HIS A 220 2.84 11.84 -8.32
N VAL A 221 2.42 12.76 -7.45
CA VAL A 221 2.62 12.64 -5.99
C VAL A 221 1.30 12.73 -5.23
N ALA A 222 0.98 11.68 -4.47
CA ALA A 222 -0.18 11.64 -3.58
C ALA A 222 0.22 11.39 -2.12
N PRO A 223 0.22 12.40 -1.25
CA PRO A 223 0.48 12.16 0.17
C PRO A 223 -0.72 11.53 0.88
N ARG A 224 -0.50 10.48 1.68
CA ARG A 224 -1.55 9.81 2.47
C ARG A 224 -1.35 10.03 3.97
N PHE A 225 -2.42 10.48 4.64
CA PHE A 225 -2.42 10.73 6.08
C PHE A 225 -3.57 10.05 6.78
N MET A 226 -3.35 9.70 8.04
CA MET A 226 -4.38 9.26 8.96
C MET A 226 -4.67 10.37 9.95
N ALA A 227 -5.79 11.04 9.77
CA ALA A 227 -6.18 12.16 10.62
C ALA A 227 -6.67 11.74 12.02
N SER A 228 -6.87 10.44 12.26
CA SER A 228 -7.18 9.89 13.58
C SER A 228 -7.00 8.38 13.68
N GLU A 229 -6.52 7.93 14.83
CA GLU A 229 -6.49 6.51 15.23
C GLU A 229 -7.66 6.11 16.15
N ASN A 230 -8.50 7.07 16.57
CA ASN A 230 -9.58 6.78 17.51
C ASN A 230 -10.72 6.00 16.85
N SER A 231 -10.71 4.68 17.04
CA SER A 231 -11.75 3.75 16.58
C SER A 231 -13.12 3.93 17.26
N LYS A 232 -13.23 4.85 18.24
CA LYS A 232 -14.47 5.15 18.96
C LYS A 232 -15.17 6.43 18.50
N ARG A 233 -14.71 7.08 17.44
CA ARG A 233 -15.41 8.27 16.94
C ARG A 233 -16.81 7.92 16.46
N THR A 234 -17.73 8.83 16.74
CA THR A 234 -19.06 8.79 16.18
C THR A 234 -19.01 9.12 14.69
N THR A 235 -20.02 8.67 13.94
CA THR A 235 -20.16 8.99 12.51
C THR A 235 -20.19 10.50 12.24
N VAL A 236 -20.71 11.29 13.20
CA VAL A 236 -20.77 12.76 13.11
C VAL A 236 -19.38 13.38 13.22
N GLU A 237 -18.56 12.95 14.18
CA GLU A 237 -17.19 13.47 14.36
C GLU A 237 -16.30 13.13 13.15
N GLU A 238 -16.47 11.94 12.58
CA GLU A 238 -15.77 11.53 11.37
C GLU A 238 -16.18 12.39 10.17
N ALA A 239 -17.49 12.60 9.95
CA ALA A 239 -17.98 13.47 8.89
C ALA A 239 -17.50 14.93 9.01
N GLN A 240 -17.47 15.48 10.24
CA GLN A 240 -16.96 16.83 10.50
C GLN A 240 -15.47 16.95 10.17
N LEU A 241 -14.66 15.95 10.54
CA LEU A 241 -13.23 15.96 10.21
C LEU A 241 -13.00 15.87 8.70
N ILE A 242 -13.70 14.96 8.02
CA ILE A 242 -13.56 14.81 6.57
C ILE A 242 -13.96 16.13 5.88
N SER A 243 -15.06 16.75 6.31
CA SER A 243 -15.49 18.06 5.79
C SER A 243 -14.46 19.16 6.03
N PHE A 244 -13.85 19.20 7.23
CA PHE A 244 -12.77 20.14 7.55
C PHE A 244 -11.57 19.97 6.61
N LEU A 245 -11.12 18.72 6.40
CA LEU A 245 -9.98 18.42 5.53
C LEU A 245 -10.28 18.72 4.06
N ARG A 246 -11.48 18.37 3.59
CA ARG A 246 -11.94 18.71 2.24
C ARG A 246 -11.94 20.22 1.99
N ASN A 247 -12.40 21.02 2.96
CA ASN A 247 -12.40 22.48 2.84
C ASN A 247 -11.01 23.11 2.92
N ALA A 248 -10.03 22.40 3.51
CA ALA A 248 -8.66 22.86 3.63
C ALA A 248 -7.78 22.54 2.41
N TYR A 249 -8.24 21.67 1.51
CA TYR A 249 -7.46 21.20 0.36
C TYR A 249 -8.23 21.40 -0.94
N GLU A 250 -7.65 22.10 -1.91
CA GLU A 250 -8.28 22.40 -3.21
C GLU A 250 -8.02 21.33 -4.27
N GLY A 251 -7.05 20.44 -4.06
CA GLY A 251 -6.71 19.37 -4.99
C GLY A 251 -7.68 18.18 -4.95
N ARG A 252 -7.30 17.10 -5.65
CA ARG A 252 -8.08 15.85 -5.65
C ARG A 252 -8.00 15.16 -4.29
N TYR A 253 -9.15 14.94 -3.67
CA TYR A 253 -9.22 14.39 -2.32
C TYR A 253 -9.73 12.95 -2.33
N VAL A 254 -8.90 12.04 -1.82
CA VAL A 254 -9.21 10.61 -1.72
C VAL A 254 -9.61 10.28 -0.29
N CYS A 255 -10.81 9.73 -0.09
CA CYS A 255 -11.22 9.16 1.19
C CYS A 255 -11.16 7.64 1.16
N SER A 256 -10.71 7.03 2.25
CA SER A 256 -10.75 5.57 2.41
C SER A 256 -11.00 5.19 3.86
N GLY A 257 -11.50 3.98 4.07
CA GLY A 257 -11.82 3.46 5.41
C GLY A 257 -13.30 3.18 5.58
N GLY A 258 -13.67 1.90 5.61
CA GLY A 258 -15.02 1.47 6.00
C GLY A 258 -16.17 1.76 5.03
N PHE A 259 -15.93 2.46 3.91
CA PHE A 259 -16.97 2.75 2.91
C PHE A 259 -17.64 1.49 2.35
N THR A 260 -18.97 1.57 2.21
CA THR A 260 -19.77 0.66 1.38
C THR A 260 -19.97 1.28 0.00
N ARG A 261 -20.74 0.60 -0.86
CA ARG A 261 -21.19 1.18 -2.12
C ARG A 261 -22.01 2.44 -1.85
N GLU A 262 -23.00 2.34 -0.96
CA GLU A 262 -23.97 3.40 -0.64
C GLU A 262 -23.27 4.60 -0.02
N SER A 263 -22.48 4.40 1.04
CA SER A 263 -21.80 5.52 1.70
C SER A 263 -20.70 6.14 0.84
N GLY A 264 -20.08 5.38 -0.06
CA GLY A 264 -19.13 5.92 -1.04
C GLY A 264 -19.80 6.77 -2.11
N MET A 265 -20.94 6.32 -2.65
CA MET A 265 -21.73 7.11 -3.61
C MET A 265 -22.24 8.41 -2.98
N GLU A 266 -22.76 8.33 -1.75
CA GLU A 266 -23.20 9.51 -1.00
C GLU A 266 -22.06 10.52 -0.77
N ALA A 267 -20.86 10.04 -0.44
CA ALA A 267 -19.70 10.91 -0.25
C ALA A 267 -19.27 11.64 -1.54
N LEU A 268 -19.39 10.98 -2.70
CA LEU A 268 -19.11 11.58 -4.01
C LEU A 268 -20.21 12.59 -4.39
N GLU A 269 -21.48 12.23 -4.24
CA GLU A 269 -22.62 13.10 -4.56
C GLU A 269 -22.61 14.39 -3.73
N ASN A 270 -22.23 14.30 -2.45
CA ASN A 270 -22.14 15.44 -1.55
C ASN A 270 -20.83 16.24 -1.67
N GLY A 271 -19.91 15.84 -2.58
CA GLY A 271 -18.63 16.54 -2.79
C GLY A 271 -17.65 16.42 -1.61
N VAL A 272 -17.84 15.43 -0.74
CA VAL A 272 -17.00 15.19 0.44
C VAL A 272 -15.63 14.61 0.02
N ALA A 273 -15.58 13.88 -1.08
CA ALA A 273 -14.37 13.36 -1.71
C ALA A 273 -14.49 13.39 -3.24
N ASP A 274 -13.36 13.42 -3.94
CA ASP A 274 -13.31 13.20 -5.39
C ASP A 274 -13.22 11.70 -5.72
N ILE A 275 -12.61 10.91 -4.84
CA ILE A 275 -12.29 9.50 -5.05
C ILE A 275 -12.49 8.73 -3.74
N ILE A 276 -13.05 7.52 -3.81
CA ILE A 276 -13.20 6.61 -2.68
C ILE A 276 -12.29 5.39 -2.86
N GLY A 277 -11.39 5.17 -1.90
CA GLY A 277 -10.52 4.00 -1.83
C GLY A 277 -11.17 2.84 -1.07
N TYR A 278 -11.20 1.66 -1.71
CA TYR A 278 -11.71 0.42 -1.13
C TYR A 278 -10.58 -0.59 -0.96
N GLY A 279 -10.39 -1.12 0.25
CA GLY A 279 -9.37 -2.16 0.52
C GLY A 279 -9.97 -3.57 0.52
N ARG A 280 -10.55 -3.96 1.66
CA ARG A 280 -11.13 -5.30 1.89
C ARG A 280 -12.07 -5.78 0.80
N LEU A 281 -12.89 -4.88 0.25
CA LEU A 281 -13.84 -5.24 -0.81
C LEU A 281 -13.13 -5.57 -2.13
N PHE A 282 -12.05 -4.85 -2.47
CA PHE A 282 -11.27 -5.14 -3.67
C PHE A 282 -10.47 -6.44 -3.55
N ILE A 283 -10.02 -6.81 -2.34
CA ILE A 283 -9.36 -8.11 -2.11
C ILE A 283 -10.29 -9.26 -2.52
N SER A 284 -11.56 -9.23 -2.07
CA SER A 284 -12.48 -10.35 -2.31
C SER A 284 -13.31 -10.25 -3.58
N ASN A 285 -13.36 -9.07 -4.21
CA ASN A 285 -14.18 -8.83 -5.40
C ASN A 285 -13.30 -8.27 -6.51
N PRO A 286 -12.77 -9.13 -7.39
CA PRO A 286 -11.95 -8.63 -8.47
C PRO A 286 -12.74 -7.67 -9.38
N ASP A 287 -14.01 -7.96 -9.63
CA ASP A 287 -14.91 -7.15 -10.44
C ASP A 287 -15.73 -6.14 -9.60
N LEU A 288 -15.18 -5.62 -8.49
CA LEU A 288 -15.90 -4.75 -7.54
C LEU A 288 -16.62 -3.59 -8.21
N VAL A 289 -15.97 -2.91 -9.15
CA VAL A 289 -16.54 -1.76 -9.87
C VAL A 289 -17.80 -2.17 -10.65
N TYR A 290 -17.75 -3.33 -11.30
CA TYR A 290 -18.90 -3.85 -12.03
C TYR A 290 -20.03 -4.24 -11.07
N ARG A 291 -19.70 -4.90 -9.94
CA ARG A 291 -20.69 -5.22 -8.90
C ARG A 291 -21.37 -3.97 -8.34
N PHE A 292 -20.63 -2.89 -8.12
CA PHE A 292 -21.21 -1.61 -7.69
C PHE A 292 -22.10 -0.99 -8.77
N LYS A 293 -21.69 -1.02 -10.04
CA LYS A 293 -22.48 -0.51 -11.17
C LYS A 293 -23.84 -1.21 -11.27
N THR A 294 -23.87 -2.53 -11.15
CA THR A 294 -25.09 -3.34 -11.35
C THR A 294 -25.80 -3.67 -10.05
N ASN A 295 -25.31 -3.18 -8.91
CA ASN A 295 -25.78 -3.54 -7.58
C ASN A 295 -25.83 -5.06 -7.35
N ALA A 296 -24.79 -5.76 -7.81
CA ALA A 296 -24.68 -7.21 -7.66
C ALA A 296 -24.14 -7.60 -6.28
N PRO A 297 -24.40 -8.84 -5.81
CA PRO A 297 -23.86 -9.36 -4.56
C PRO A 297 -22.33 -9.28 -4.53
N LEU A 298 -21.76 -9.04 -3.35
CA LEU A 298 -20.31 -9.06 -3.12
C LEU A 298 -19.87 -10.40 -2.55
N ASN A 299 -18.70 -10.88 -2.96
CA ASN A 299 -17.99 -11.96 -2.30
C ASN A 299 -17.59 -11.52 -0.88
N PRO A 300 -17.84 -12.35 0.15
CA PRO A 300 -17.32 -12.08 1.48
C PRO A 300 -15.79 -12.19 1.48
N TYR A 301 -15.12 -11.28 2.17
CA TYR A 301 -13.68 -11.37 2.39
C TYR A 301 -13.36 -12.31 3.55
N ASN A 302 -12.23 -13.02 3.46
CA ASN A 302 -11.70 -13.85 4.53
C ASN A 302 -10.47 -13.15 5.14
N ARG A 303 -10.57 -12.73 6.41
CA ARG A 303 -9.46 -12.01 7.07
C ARG A 303 -8.29 -12.92 7.43
N GLU A 304 -8.54 -14.22 7.59
CA GLU A 304 -7.50 -15.19 7.98
C GLU A 304 -6.48 -15.39 6.86
N THR A 305 -6.85 -15.08 5.62
CA THR A 305 -6.01 -15.26 4.43
C THR A 305 -5.37 -13.97 3.93
N PHE A 306 -5.61 -12.81 4.56
CA PHE A 306 -5.04 -11.53 4.08
C PHE A 306 -3.51 -11.49 4.11
N TYR A 307 -2.89 -12.24 5.01
CA TYR A 307 -1.44 -12.29 5.18
C TYR A 307 -0.96 -13.74 5.09
N THR A 308 -1.39 -14.42 4.02
CA THR A 308 -0.95 -15.78 3.68
C THR A 308 0.22 -15.73 2.69
N ASN A 309 1.02 -16.79 2.68
CA ASN A 309 2.01 -17.03 1.62
C ASN A 309 1.48 -18.01 0.57
N ASP A 310 0.21 -18.40 0.68
CA ASP A 310 -0.46 -19.19 -0.34
C ASP A 310 -0.76 -18.28 -1.55
N PRO A 311 -0.26 -18.60 -2.75
CA PRO A 311 -0.43 -17.76 -3.93
C PRO A 311 -1.85 -17.83 -4.52
N VAL A 312 -2.73 -18.65 -3.95
CA VAL A 312 -4.08 -18.88 -4.45
C VAL A 312 -5.13 -18.55 -3.38
N ILE A 313 -5.06 -19.21 -2.23
CA ILE A 313 -6.15 -19.22 -1.24
C ILE A 313 -6.35 -17.85 -0.60
N GLY A 314 -7.56 -17.29 -0.76
CA GLY A 314 -7.96 -16.00 -0.23
C GLY A 314 -7.16 -14.82 -0.79
N TYR A 315 -6.62 -15.01 -1.98
CA TYR A 315 -5.81 -14.03 -2.70
C TYR A 315 -6.28 -13.93 -4.15
N THR A 316 -6.30 -15.05 -4.87
CA THR A 316 -6.66 -15.07 -6.29
C THR A 316 -7.75 -16.08 -6.67
N ASP A 317 -8.21 -16.87 -5.71
CA ASP A 317 -9.35 -17.77 -5.81
C ASP A 317 -10.72 -17.08 -5.69
N TYR A 318 -10.74 -15.76 -5.48
CA TYR A 318 -11.98 -14.98 -5.48
C TYR A 318 -12.59 -14.89 -6.89
N THR A 319 -13.82 -15.35 -7.03
CA THR A 319 -14.49 -15.46 -8.33
C THR A 319 -15.13 -14.15 -8.79
N SER A 320 -15.01 -13.83 -10.08
CA SER A 320 -15.75 -12.73 -10.71
C SER A 320 -17.19 -13.17 -11.03
N LEU A 321 -18.10 -12.24 -11.31
CA LEU A 321 -19.45 -12.58 -11.78
C LEU A 321 -19.42 -13.37 -13.10
N LYS A 322 -18.44 -13.09 -13.97
CA LYS A 322 -18.21 -13.82 -15.22
C LYS A 322 -17.86 -15.28 -14.93
N SER A 323 -16.87 -15.52 -14.08
CA SER A 323 -16.45 -16.89 -13.74
C SER A 323 -17.54 -17.64 -12.96
N GLN A 324 -18.34 -16.96 -12.13
CA GLN A 324 -19.51 -17.55 -11.47
C GLN A 324 -20.56 -18.03 -12.47
N ALA A 325 -20.83 -17.24 -13.52
CA ALA A 325 -21.77 -17.61 -14.58
C ALA A 325 -21.26 -18.80 -15.41
N GLU A 326 -19.98 -18.80 -15.78
CA GLU A 326 -19.33 -19.90 -16.52
C GLU A 326 -19.36 -21.21 -15.73
N ASN A 327 -19.03 -21.17 -14.44
CA ASN A 327 -19.10 -22.33 -13.56
C ASN A 327 -20.52 -22.89 -13.42
N ALA A 328 -21.53 -22.01 -13.34
CA ALA A 328 -22.94 -22.43 -13.27
C ALA A 328 -23.39 -23.14 -14.56
N ILE A 329 -22.94 -22.67 -15.72
CA ILE A 329 -23.21 -23.31 -17.01
C ILE A 329 -22.55 -24.69 -17.08
N MET A 330 -21.29 -24.81 -16.66
CA MET A 330 -20.56 -26.09 -16.67
C MET A 330 -21.20 -27.14 -15.74
N LEU A 331 -21.61 -26.74 -14.53
CA LEU A 331 -22.29 -27.63 -13.59
C LEU A 331 -23.68 -28.06 -14.10
N GLY A 332 -24.39 -27.17 -14.80
CA GLY A 332 -25.67 -27.48 -15.46
C GLY A 332 -25.52 -28.42 -16.66
N ALA A 333 -24.38 -28.40 -17.35
CA ALA A 333 -24.10 -29.27 -18.50
C ALA A 333 -23.70 -30.70 -18.08
N THR A 334 -23.15 -30.90 -16.88
CA THR A 334 -22.79 -32.23 -16.33
C THR A 334 -23.95 -32.96 -15.64
N GLY A 335 -25.13 -32.33 -15.54
CA GLY A 335 -26.29 -32.82 -14.80
C GLY A 335 -27.42 -33.44 -15.63
N ASN A 336 -27.20 -33.76 -16.91
CA ASN A 336 -28.19 -34.38 -17.79
C ASN A 336 -27.77 -35.77 -18.29
#